data_AF-W4D4Z8-F1
#
_entry.id   AF-W4D4Z8-F1
#
_cell.length_a   1.000
_cell.length_b   1.000
_cell.length_c   1.000
_cell.angle_alpha   90.00
_cell.angle_beta   90.00
_cell.angle_gamma   90.00
#
_symmetry.space_group_name_H-M   'P 1'
#
loop_
_entity.id
_entity.type
_entity.pdbx_description
1 polymer ?
#
loop_
_entity_poly.entity_id
_entity_poly.type
_entity_poly.pdbx_seq_one_letter_code
_entity_poly.pdbx_strand_id
1 'polypeptide(L)'
;MNRRQREKFIPSIWIIAAKQSEAHAYYVLYAIDWKRGGRLSWEGWHQLEDLLQFHIPIKRKAGGRKTSSQPAAKIAKHALFLHLNEAQFEELERLFISHF
;
A
#
# COMPACT_ATOMS: atom_id res chain seq x y z
N MET A 1 -19.14 -17.37 -0.47
CA MET A 1 -17.66 -17.27 -0.66
C MET A 1 -16.98 -18.35 0.17
N ASN A 2 -16.13 -19.19 -0.45
CA ASN A 2 -15.53 -20.36 0.22
C ASN A 2 -14.45 -19.93 1.25
N ARG A 3 -14.22 -20.69 2.34
CA ARG A 3 -13.35 -20.29 3.48
C ARG A 3 -11.93 -19.88 3.04
N ARG A 4 -11.33 -20.65 2.13
CA ARG A 4 -10.01 -20.38 1.51
C ARG A 4 -9.94 -19.07 0.71
N GLN A 5 -11.06 -18.51 0.28
CA GLN A 5 -11.10 -17.22 -0.42
C GLN A 5 -11.29 -16.05 0.53
N ARG A 6 -11.78 -16.28 1.76
CA ARG A 6 -11.82 -15.26 2.83
C ARG A 6 -10.43 -14.98 3.40
N GLU A 7 -9.57 -16.00 3.45
CA GLU A 7 -8.20 -15.91 3.99
C GLU A 7 -7.19 -15.24 3.05
N LYS A 8 -7.59 -14.85 1.83
CA LYS A 8 -6.71 -14.21 0.86
C LYS A 8 -6.85 -12.70 0.92
N PHE A 9 -5.73 -12.00 0.99
CA PHE A 9 -5.67 -10.57 0.70
C PHE A 9 -5.59 -10.36 -0.82
N ILE A 10 -6.55 -9.62 -1.38
CA ILE A 10 -6.59 -9.28 -2.80
C ILE A 10 -6.73 -7.76 -2.90
N PRO A 11 -5.62 -7.02 -3.13
CA PRO A 11 -5.67 -5.58 -3.32
C PRO A 11 -6.65 -5.21 -4.43
N SER A 12 -7.68 -4.43 -4.09
CA SER A 12 -8.59 -3.80 -5.04
C SER A 12 -8.17 -2.38 -5.39
N ILE A 13 -7.46 -1.69 -4.49
CA ILE A 13 -6.98 -0.32 -4.66
C ILE A 13 -5.51 -0.25 -4.20
N TRP A 14 -4.71 0.51 -4.94
CA TRP A 14 -3.35 0.87 -4.57
C TRP A 14 -3.25 2.39 -4.47
N ILE A 15 -2.60 2.90 -3.42
CA ILE A 15 -2.43 4.33 -3.19
C ILE A 15 -0.97 4.60 -2.86
N ILE A 16 -0.32 5.50 -3.59
CA ILE A 16 0.97 6.07 -3.20
C ILE A 16 0.68 7.44 -2.59
N ALA A 17 0.89 7.58 -1.29
CA ALA A 17 0.77 8.83 -0.58
C ALA A 17 2.15 9.47 -0.44
N ALA A 18 2.28 10.71 -0.86
CA ALA A 18 3.45 11.54 -0.68
C ALA A 18 3.13 12.64 0.33
N LYS A 19 3.69 12.55 1.55
CA LYS A 19 3.68 13.65 2.52
C LYS A 19 4.66 14.71 2.02
N GLN A 20 4.13 15.86 1.63
CA GLN A 20 4.89 17.06 1.35
C GLN A 20 5.04 17.82 2.67
N SER A 21 6.23 17.77 3.25
CA SER A 21 6.64 18.67 4.35
C SER A 21 7.67 19.67 3.82
N GLU A 22 7.85 20.79 4.52
CA GLU A 22 8.87 21.79 4.18
C GLU A 22 10.30 21.23 4.23
N ALA A 23 10.53 20.19 5.05
CA ALA A 23 11.85 19.60 5.23
C ALA A 23 12.14 18.46 4.25
N HIS A 24 11.20 17.50 4.08
CA HIS A 24 11.42 16.30 3.28
C HIS A 24 10.12 15.72 2.69
N ALA A 25 10.25 15.05 1.54
CA ALA A 25 9.21 14.18 1.03
C ALA A 25 9.25 12.84 1.78
N TYR A 26 8.07 12.28 2.06
CA TYR A 26 7.92 10.95 2.61
C TYR A 26 6.85 10.18 1.84
N TYR A 27 7.19 8.97 1.40
CA TYR A 27 6.34 8.16 0.53
C TYR A 27 5.89 6.89 1.23
N VAL A 28 4.60 6.60 1.12
CA VAL A 28 3.98 5.37 1.61
C VAL A 28 3.14 4.76 0.50
N LEU A 29 3.24 3.44 0.34
CA LEU A 29 2.35 2.68 -0.52
C LEU A 29 1.36 1.89 0.31
N TYR A 30 0.07 2.07 0.02
CA TYR A 30 -1.03 1.30 0.57
C TYR A 30 -1.60 0.33 -0.46
N ALA A 31 -1.91 -0.87 -0.01
CA ALA A 31 -2.80 -1.82 -0.66
C ALA A 31 -4.07 -1.97 0.16
N ILE A 32 -5.23 -1.86 -0.47
CA ILE A 32 -6.53 -1.98 0.19
C ILE A 32 -7.34 -3.08 -0.49
N ASP A 33 -7.83 -4.06 0.29
CA ASP A 33 -8.85 -5.03 -0.13
C ASP A 33 -10.20 -4.60 0.44
N TRP A 34 -10.97 -3.84 -0.35
CA TRP A 34 -12.25 -3.29 0.07
C TRP A 34 -13.29 -4.37 0.37
N LYS A 35 -13.23 -5.50 -0.34
CA LYS A 35 -14.21 -6.58 -0.20
C LYS A 35 -14.02 -7.39 1.08
N ARG A 36 -12.80 -7.40 1.63
CA ARG A 36 -12.46 -8.19 2.82
C ARG A 36 -12.01 -7.34 4.00
N GLY A 37 -11.98 -6.01 3.85
CA GLY A 37 -11.50 -5.10 4.88
C GLY A 37 -10.01 -5.30 5.20
N GLY A 38 -9.21 -5.67 4.20
CA GLY A 38 -7.76 -5.84 4.41
C GLY A 38 -7.00 -4.57 4.07
N ARG A 39 -5.90 -4.30 4.79
CA ARG A 39 -4.90 -3.30 4.38
C ARG A 39 -3.49 -3.84 4.57
N LEU A 40 -2.60 -3.49 3.64
CA LEU A 40 -1.15 -3.53 3.83
C LEU A 40 -0.56 -2.16 3.52
N SER A 41 0.48 -1.78 4.24
CA SER A 41 1.28 -0.59 3.94
C SER A 41 2.75 -0.98 3.84
N TRP A 42 3.47 -0.24 3.00
CA TRP A 42 4.92 -0.20 2.98
C TRP A 42 5.34 1.26 3.02
N GLU A 43 6.29 1.60 3.87
CA GLU A 43 6.62 2.96 4.25
C GLU A 43 8.13 3.12 4.48
N GLY A 44 8.60 4.34 4.75
CA GLY A 44 10.01 4.59 5.07
C GLY A 44 10.85 5.19 3.94
N TRP A 45 10.24 5.63 2.84
CA TRP A 45 10.98 6.18 1.70
C TRP A 45 10.94 7.70 1.65
N HIS A 46 12.09 8.30 1.35
CA HIS A 46 12.23 9.75 1.15
C HIS A 46 12.35 10.13 -0.33
N GLN A 47 12.56 9.14 -1.20
CA GLN A 47 12.60 9.29 -2.65
C GLN A 47 11.60 8.33 -3.28
N LEU A 48 10.89 8.79 -4.31
CA LEU A 48 9.90 7.97 -4.99
C LEU A 48 10.58 6.80 -5.71
N GLU A 49 11.76 7.03 -6.25
CA GLU A 49 12.55 6.06 -7.01
C GLU A 49 12.86 4.81 -6.18
N ASP A 50 13.22 4.99 -4.90
CA ASP A 50 13.50 3.89 -3.97
C ASP A 50 12.25 3.05 -3.71
N LEU A 51 11.11 3.72 -3.52
CA LEU A 51 9.81 3.05 -3.40
C LEU A 51 9.51 2.25 -4.68
N LEU A 52 9.71 2.84 -5.86
CA LEU A 52 9.40 2.20 -7.15
C LEU A 52 10.26 0.96 -7.43
N GLN A 53 11.50 0.92 -6.95
CA GLN A 53 12.40 -0.22 -7.08
C GLN A 53 12.08 -1.35 -6.07
N PHE A 54 11.39 -1.04 -4.97
CA PHE A 54 11.04 -2.02 -3.96
C PHE A 54 10.14 -3.13 -4.51
N HIS A 55 10.43 -4.37 -4.14
CA HIS A 55 9.70 -5.55 -4.60
C HIS A 55 8.60 -5.94 -3.62
N ILE A 56 7.36 -5.62 -3.96
CA ILE A 56 6.21 -5.84 -3.10
C ILE A 56 5.74 -7.28 -3.24
N PRO A 57 5.48 -8.00 -2.14
CA PRO A 57 4.89 -9.33 -2.17
C PRO A 57 3.41 -9.25 -2.58
N ILE A 58 3.05 -9.83 -3.73
CA ILE A 58 1.68 -9.76 -4.31
C ILE A 58 0.85 -11.02 -4.03
N LYS A 59 1.50 -12.14 -3.70
CA LYS A 59 0.78 -13.39 -3.36
C LYS A 59 1.23 -13.93 -2.00
N ARG A 60 0.34 -13.84 -1.02
CA ARG A 60 0.26 -14.80 0.09
C ARG A 60 -0.92 -15.74 -0.20
N LYS A 61 -0.72 -16.83 -0.93
CA LYS A 61 -1.68 -17.95 -0.84
C LYS A 61 -1.45 -18.58 0.53
N ALA A 62 -2.47 -18.63 1.38
CA ALA A 62 -2.43 -19.43 2.60
C ALA A 62 -1.98 -20.86 2.24
N GLY A 63 -0.85 -21.30 2.78
CA GLY A 63 -0.24 -22.63 2.56
C GLY A 63 0.62 -22.80 1.30
N GLY A 64 0.84 -21.77 0.47
CA GLY A 64 1.69 -21.87 -0.71
C GLY A 64 3.14 -21.42 -0.47
N ARG A 65 4.14 -22.29 -0.72
CA ARG A 65 5.58 -21.95 -0.64
C ARG A 65 6.07 -20.90 -1.65
N LYS A 66 5.28 -20.59 -2.69
CA LYS A 66 5.66 -19.62 -3.72
C LYS A 66 5.20 -18.21 -3.34
N THR A 67 6.13 -17.40 -2.84
CA THR A 67 5.98 -15.95 -2.78
C THR A 67 6.28 -15.39 -4.17
N SER A 68 5.38 -14.57 -4.71
CA SER A 68 5.68 -13.78 -5.90
C SER A 68 5.72 -12.32 -5.50
N SER A 69 6.83 -11.65 -5.77
CA SER A 69 6.93 -10.20 -5.68
C SER A 69 6.98 -9.58 -7.07
N GLN A 70 6.64 -8.30 -7.17
CA GLN A 70 6.92 -7.50 -8.35
C GLN A 70 7.39 -6.11 -7.91
N PRO A 71 8.16 -5.41 -8.75
CA PRO A 71 8.55 -4.03 -8.48
C PRO A 71 7.32 -3.15 -8.26
N ALA A 72 7.39 -2.23 -7.30
CA ALA A 72 6.36 -1.25 -7.05
C ALA A 72 6.10 -0.37 -8.28
N ALA A 73 7.08 -0.17 -9.14
CA ALA A 73 6.90 0.47 -10.44
C ALA A 73 5.79 -0.15 -11.31
N LYS A 74 5.56 -1.47 -11.22
CA LYS A 74 4.44 -2.12 -11.93
C LYS A 74 3.09 -1.81 -11.29
N ILE A 75 3.07 -1.70 -9.96
CA ILE A 75 1.87 -1.36 -9.18
C ILE A 75 1.53 0.12 -9.34
N ALA A 76 2.52 0.99 -9.30
CA ALA A 76 2.40 2.44 -9.38
C ALA A 76 1.64 2.90 -10.64
N LYS A 77 1.78 2.18 -11.76
CA LYS A 77 1.01 2.44 -13.00
C LYS A 77 -0.51 2.41 -12.81
N HIS A 78 -0.98 1.73 -11.78
CA HIS A 78 -2.40 1.57 -11.46
C HIS A 78 -2.75 2.14 -10.08
N ALA A 79 -1.80 2.81 -9.42
CA ALA A 79 -2.00 3.39 -8.11
C ALA A 79 -2.56 4.81 -8.22
N LEU A 80 -3.39 5.18 -7.26
CA LEU A 80 -3.76 6.58 -7.04
C LEU A 80 -2.59 7.28 -6.37
N PHE A 81 -2.08 8.34 -7.00
CA PHE A 81 -1.05 9.18 -6.41
C PHE A 81 -1.70 10.34 -5.65
N LEU A 82 -1.42 10.42 -4.36
CA LEU A 82 -1.90 11.49 -3.48
C LEU A 82 -0.71 12.32 -3.00
N HIS A 83 -0.75 13.62 -3.30
CA HIS A 83 0.17 14.59 -2.71
C HIS A 83 -0.55 15.27 -1.56
N LEU A 84 -0.07 15.03 -0.35
CA LEU A 84 -0.75 15.43 0.88
C LEU A 84 0.18 16.33 1.68
N ASN A 85 -0.35 17.43 2.20
CA ASN A 85 0.35 18.15 3.25
C ASN A 85 0.34 17.35 4.55
N GLU A 86 1.04 17.84 5.57
CA GLU A 86 1.17 17.14 6.85
C GLU A 86 -0.18 16.81 7.50
N ALA A 87 -1.08 17.78 7.62
CA ALA A 87 -2.40 17.57 8.22
C ALA A 87 -3.26 16.55 7.45
N GLN A 88 -3.23 16.60 6.11
CA GLN A 88 -3.94 15.64 5.26
C GLN A 88 -3.35 14.23 5.35
N PHE A 89 -2.03 14.13 5.50
CA PHE A 89 -1.35 12.85 5.65
C PHE A 89 -1.67 12.22 7.00
N GLU A 90 -1.60 12.99 8.09
CA GLU A 90 -2.03 12.54 9.41
C GLU A 90 -3.49 12.10 9.44
N GLU A 91 -4.37 12.82 8.72
CA GLU A 91 -5.77 12.41 8.62
C GLU A 91 -5.95 11.12 7.81
N LEU A 92 -5.19 10.96 6.72
CA LEU A 92 -5.17 9.70 5.98
C LEU A 92 -4.68 8.55 6.88
N GLU A 93 -3.62 8.76 7.65
CA GLU A 93 -3.14 7.78 8.62
C GLU A 93 -4.17 7.50 9.71
N ARG A 94 -4.88 8.52 10.23
CA ARG A 94 -5.98 8.34 11.17
C ARG A 94 -7.11 7.54 10.56
N LEU A 95 -7.55 7.82 9.35
CA LEU A 95 -8.57 7.03 8.66
C LEU A 95 -8.16 5.56 8.52
N PHE A 96 -6.87 5.32 8.30
CA PHE A 96 -6.31 4.00 8.25
C PHE A 96 -6.14 3.36 9.65
N ILE A 97 -5.77 4.09 10.70
CA ILE A 97 -5.59 3.56 12.06
C ILE A 97 -6.94 3.38 12.78
N SER A 98 -7.91 4.25 12.52
CA SER A 98 -9.17 4.41 13.28
C SER A 98 -10.31 3.50 12.82
N HIS A 99 -10.26 2.92 11.63
CA HIS A 99 -11.25 1.95 11.18
C HIS A 99 -10.62 0.56 11.19
N PHE A 100 -10.60 -0.09 12.35
CA PHE A 100 -10.83 -1.53 12.58
C PHE A 100 -11.05 -1.83 14.06
#